data_AF-A0A9E3ESJ3-F1
#
_entry.id   AF-A0A9E3ESJ3-F1
#
_cell.length_a   1.000
_cell.length_b   1.000
_cell.length_c   1.000
_cell.angle_alpha   90.00
_cell.angle_beta   90.00
_cell.angle_gamma   90.00
#
_symmetry.space_group_name_H-M   'P 1'
#
loop_
_entity.id
_entity.type
_entity.pdbx_description
1 polymer ?
#
loop_
_entity_poly.entity_id
_entity_poly.type
_entity_poly.pdbx_seq_one_letter_code
_entity_poly.pdbx_strand_id
1 'polypeptide(L)'
;PLPEAVVQAQVDNTVHTALHGVDHDEAKFAEALAKQGSSREEFDADTRSNAEKAIKTQLLLDALGDDLEIQVGQEDLTERLVLASRQYGIEPQQLLSYLQQNNQLPAMFADVRRGLTIAAAVDAATVTDSDGNVIDTAEFFGKRETPDALEDEIADGDEGEEAEATAAPAAAAASQESSDETK
;
A
#
# COMPACT_ATOMS: atom_id res chain seq x y z
N PRO A 1 9.16 17.90 3.40
CA PRO A 1 10.42 17.74 2.61
C PRO A 1 10.75 16.25 2.54
N LEU A 2 11.39 15.78 1.46
CA LEU A 2 11.75 14.36 1.34
C LEU A 2 12.89 13.98 2.30
N PRO A 3 12.88 12.78 2.90
CA PRO A 3 13.99 12.33 3.74
C PRO A 3 15.21 11.97 2.88
N GLU A 4 16.21 12.85 2.82
CA GLU A 4 17.43 12.66 2.00
C GLU A 4 18.14 11.33 2.27
N ALA A 5 18.17 10.86 3.52
CA ALA A 5 18.80 9.59 3.85
C ALA A 5 18.12 8.38 3.17
N VAL A 6 16.78 8.44 3.03
CA VAL A 6 16.00 7.37 2.38
C VAL A 6 16.17 7.44 0.86
N VAL A 7 16.18 8.66 0.31
CA VAL A 7 16.47 8.89 -1.12
C VAL A 7 17.83 8.33 -1.47
N GLN A 8 18.86 8.66 -0.68
CA GLN A 8 20.22 8.18 -0.94
C GLN A 8 20.31 6.66 -0.82
N ALA A 9 19.68 6.05 0.19
CA ALA A 9 19.67 4.59 0.33
C ALA A 9 19.04 3.88 -0.88
N GLN A 10 17.97 4.45 -1.45
CA GLN A 10 17.32 3.90 -2.65
C GLN A 10 18.22 4.05 -3.89
N VAL A 11 18.91 5.20 -4.03
CA VAL A 11 19.89 5.42 -5.10
C VAL A 11 21.02 4.41 -5.00
N ASP A 12 21.61 4.26 -3.81
CA ASP A 12 22.71 3.35 -3.56
C ASP A 12 22.32 1.90 -3.84
N ASN A 13 21.11 1.49 -3.45
CA ASN A 13 20.58 0.16 -3.75
C ASN A 13 20.45 -0.05 -5.26
N THR A 14 19.89 0.92 -5.97
CA THR A 14 19.69 0.85 -7.43
C THR A 14 21.04 0.76 -8.17
N VAL A 15 22.00 1.61 -7.78
CA VAL A 15 23.37 1.60 -8.32
C VAL A 15 24.04 0.26 -8.01
N HIS A 16 23.92 -0.23 -6.79
CA HIS A 16 24.51 -1.50 -6.37
C HIS A 16 23.99 -2.67 -7.21
N THR A 17 22.67 -2.77 -7.40
CA THR A 17 22.05 -3.79 -8.27
C THR A 17 22.51 -3.65 -9.72
N ALA A 18 22.59 -2.44 -10.24
CA ALA A 18 23.07 -2.19 -11.61
C ALA A 18 24.52 -2.64 -11.80
N LEU A 19 25.39 -2.32 -10.83
CA LEU A 19 26.79 -2.73 -10.83
C LEU A 19 26.97 -4.23 -10.65
N HIS A 20 26.06 -4.90 -9.92
CA HIS A 20 26.10 -6.34 -9.73
C HIS A 20 26.00 -7.13 -11.05
N GLY A 21 25.31 -6.57 -12.06
CA GLY A 21 25.20 -7.16 -13.39
C GLY A 21 26.48 -7.11 -14.22
N VAL A 22 27.49 -6.35 -13.79
CA VAL A 22 28.81 -6.23 -14.44
C VAL A 22 29.96 -6.54 -13.48
N ASP A 23 29.70 -7.36 -12.44
CA ASP A 23 30.68 -7.76 -11.44
C ASP A 23 31.36 -6.57 -10.72
N HIS A 24 30.60 -5.50 -10.48
CA HIS A 24 31.09 -4.23 -9.88
C HIS A 24 32.18 -3.51 -10.69
N ASP A 25 32.28 -3.77 -11.99
CA ASP A 25 33.20 -3.09 -12.89
C ASP A 25 32.57 -1.80 -13.44
N GLU A 26 32.93 -0.66 -12.85
CA GLU A 26 32.41 0.65 -13.25
C GLU A 26 32.76 1.03 -14.70
N ALA A 27 33.90 0.57 -15.22
CA ALA A 27 34.30 0.88 -16.58
C ALA A 27 33.42 0.14 -17.59
N LYS A 28 33.14 -1.15 -17.32
CA LYS A 28 32.18 -1.91 -18.13
C LYS A 28 30.76 -1.37 -18.02
N PHE A 29 30.37 -0.89 -16.83
CA PHE A 29 29.08 -0.24 -16.64
C PHE A 29 28.96 1.02 -17.52
N ALA A 30 29.97 1.90 -17.48
CA ALA A 30 29.99 3.10 -18.30
C ALA A 30 29.99 2.77 -19.81
N GLU A 31 30.71 1.73 -20.24
CA GLU A 31 30.66 1.25 -21.62
C GLU A 31 29.25 0.74 -22.01
N ALA A 32 28.59 0.01 -21.12
CA ALA A 32 27.23 -0.47 -21.33
C ALA A 32 26.22 0.69 -21.45
N LEU A 33 26.32 1.69 -20.58
CA LEU A 33 25.50 2.90 -20.65
C LEU A 33 25.75 3.67 -21.97
N ALA A 34 27.00 3.82 -22.38
CA ALA A 34 27.35 4.48 -23.64
C ALA A 34 26.75 3.76 -24.86
N LYS A 35 26.74 2.42 -24.86
CA LYS A 35 26.07 1.62 -25.91
C LYS A 35 24.55 1.82 -25.92
N GLN A 36 23.95 2.14 -24.77
CA GLN A 36 22.54 2.48 -24.62
C GLN A 36 22.24 3.96 -24.91
N GLY A 37 23.27 4.77 -25.20
CA GLY A 37 23.13 6.20 -25.48
C GLY A 37 22.97 7.06 -24.22
N SER A 38 23.48 6.59 -23.07
CA SER A 38 23.47 7.30 -21.80
C SER A 38 24.91 7.40 -21.24
N SER A 39 25.09 8.18 -20.19
CA SER A 39 26.34 8.33 -19.45
C SER A 39 26.17 7.97 -17.98
N ARG A 40 27.29 7.82 -17.27
CA ARG A 40 27.27 7.56 -15.82
C ARG A 40 26.57 8.70 -15.05
N GLU A 41 26.86 9.94 -15.44
CA GLU A 41 26.29 11.14 -14.81
C GLU A 41 24.78 11.24 -15.05
N GLU A 42 24.31 10.96 -16.28
CA GLU A 42 22.88 10.89 -16.58
C GLU A 42 22.19 9.76 -15.81
N PHE A 43 22.81 8.57 -15.75
CA PHE A 43 22.28 7.45 -14.98
C PHE A 43 22.14 7.81 -13.49
N ASP A 44 23.14 8.44 -12.89
CA ASP A 44 23.10 8.82 -11.47
C ASP A 44 22.02 9.90 -11.22
N ALA A 45 21.89 10.88 -12.13
CA ALA A 45 20.86 11.92 -12.05
C ALA A 45 19.45 11.34 -12.21
N ASP A 46 19.24 10.45 -13.17
CA ASP A 46 17.96 9.76 -13.39
C ASP A 46 17.62 8.84 -12.23
N THR A 47 18.60 8.11 -11.71
CA THR A 47 18.42 7.24 -10.55
C THR A 47 17.95 8.04 -9.34
N ARG A 48 18.57 9.19 -9.08
CA ARG A 48 18.15 10.10 -8.01
C ARG A 48 16.74 10.65 -8.24
N SER A 49 16.47 11.19 -9.43
CA SER A 49 15.15 11.72 -9.79
C SER A 49 14.04 10.66 -9.64
N ASN A 50 14.32 9.43 -10.06
CA ASN A 50 13.39 8.31 -9.93
C ASN A 50 13.19 7.89 -8.48
N ALA A 51 14.26 7.85 -7.67
CA ALA A 51 14.16 7.57 -6.23
C ALA A 51 13.33 8.63 -5.50
N GLU A 52 13.56 9.92 -5.78
CA GLU A 52 12.79 11.04 -5.22
C GLU A 52 11.31 10.92 -5.59
N LYS A 53 10.99 10.65 -6.87
CA LYS A 53 9.62 10.45 -7.33
C LYS A 53 8.96 9.26 -6.64
N ALA A 54 9.65 8.11 -6.55
CA ALA A 54 9.11 6.91 -5.93
C ALA A 54 8.77 7.13 -4.45
N ILE A 55 9.71 7.72 -3.69
CA ILE A 55 9.51 8.03 -2.26
C ILE A 55 8.41 9.07 -2.10
N LYS A 56 8.37 10.10 -2.96
CA LYS A 56 7.30 11.11 -2.93
C LYS A 56 5.92 10.49 -3.18
N THR A 57 5.80 9.61 -4.16
CA THR A 57 4.54 8.92 -4.46
C THR A 57 4.13 8.02 -3.30
N GLN A 58 5.08 7.28 -2.72
CA GLN A 58 4.80 6.46 -1.54
C GLN A 58 4.27 7.31 -0.39
N LEU A 59 4.99 8.38 0.00
CA LEU A 59 4.58 9.25 1.10
C LEU A 59 3.25 9.95 0.82
N LEU A 60 2.98 10.30 -0.44
CA LEU A 60 1.72 10.90 -0.86
C LEU A 60 0.56 9.90 -0.68
N LEU A 61 0.72 8.66 -1.15
CA LEU A 61 -0.31 7.64 -1.01
C LEU A 61 -0.52 7.24 0.45
N ASP A 62 0.55 7.16 1.24
CA ASP A 62 0.44 6.85 2.66
C ASP A 62 -0.32 7.98 3.39
N ALA A 63 0.02 9.25 3.11
CA ALA A 63 -0.71 10.40 3.66
C ALA A 63 -2.16 10.47 3.20
N LEU A 64 -2.44 10.20 1.92
CA LEU A 64 -3.81 10.16 1.40
C LEU A 64 -4.63 9.03 2.05
N GLY A 65 -4.02 7.87 2.26
CA GLY A 65 -4.66 6.75 2.94
C GLY A 65 -4.92 7.04 4.43
N ASP A 66 -4.09 7.86 5.07
CA ASP A 66 -4.32 8.36 6.44
C ASP A 66 -5.46 9.39 6.44
N ASP A 67 -5.46 10.37 5.52
CA ASP A 67 -6.48 11.42 5.42
C ASP A 67 -7.87 10.87 5.08
N LEU A 68 -7.95 9.81 4.27
CA LEU A 68 -9.20 9.13 3.92
C LEU A 68 -9.57 8.01 4.92
N GLU A 69 -8.81 7.85 6.01
CA GLU A 69 -9.01 6.82 7.04
C GLU A 69 -9.16 5.40 6.47
N ILE A 70 -8.40 5.07 5.42
CA ILE A 70 -8.49 3.79 4.72
C ILE A 70 -8.05 2.65 5.65
N GLN A 71 -9.01 1.77 5.96
CA GLN A 71 -8.80 0.55 6.71
C GLN A 71 -8.82 -0.67 5.79
N VAL A 72 -8.01 -1.67 6.13
CA VAL A 72 -7.97 -2.94 5.39
C VAL A 72 -8.87 -3.94 6.11
N GLY A 73 -9.93 -4.37 5.42
CA GLY A 73 -10.83 -5.41 5.89
C GLY A 73 -10.29 -6.82 5.65
N GLN A 74 -10.96 -7.81 6.27
CA GLN A 74 -10.65 -9.22 6.04
C GLN A 74 -10.95 -9.63 4.59
N GLU A 75 -12.01 -9.06 4.00
CA GLU A 75 -12.41 -9.34 2.62
C GLU A 75 -11.35 -8.85 1.62
N ASP A 76 -10.86 -7.62 1.78
CA ASP A 76 -9.81 -7.06 0.92
C ASP A 76 -8.54 -7.91 0.93
N LEU A 77 -8.13 -8.35 2.13
CA LEU A 77 -6.98 -9.22 2.29
C LEU A 77 -7.22 -10.59 1.63
N THR A 78 -8.42 -11.13 1.78
CA THR A 78 -8.80 -12.42 1.19
C THR A 78 -8.80 -12.34 -0.33
N GLU A 79 -9.38 -11.30 -0.91
CA GLU A 79 -9.36 -11.04 -2.35
C GLU A 79 -7.93 -10.92 -2.87
N ARG A 80 -7.10 -10.12 -2.19
CA ARG A 80 -5.69 -9.96 -2.54
C ARG A 80 -4.94 -11.29 -2.48
N LEU A 81 -5.18 -12.10 -1.45
CA LEU A 81 -4.59 -13.43 -1.32
C LEU A 81 -5.02 -14.34 -2.47
N VAL A 82 -6.29 -14.34 -2.86
CA VAL A 82 -6.78 -15.15 -4.00
C VAL A 82 -6.13 -14.70 -5.31
N LEU A 83 -6.00 -13.41 -5.54
CA LEU A 83 -5.32 -12.87 -6.73
C LEU A 83 -3.85 -13.29 -6.76
N ALA A 84 -3.13 -13.10 -5.64
CA ALA A 84 -1.73 -13.48 -5.54
C ALA A 84 -1.55 -15.01 -5.65
N SER A 85 -2.42 -15.80 -5.04
CA SER A 85 -2.33 -17.26 -5.05
C SER A 85 -2.44 -17.82 -6.48
N ARG A 86 -3.29 -17.22 -7.32
CA ARG A 86 -3.40 -17.56 -8.75
C ARG A 86 -2.11 -17.28 -9.51
N GLN A 87 -1.42 -16.17 -9.21
CA GLN A 87 -0.15 -15.83 -9.84
C GLN A 87 0.98 -16.80 -9.43
N TYR A 88 1.01 -17.21 -8.16
CA TYR A 88 2.03 -18.12 -7.63
C TYR A 88 1.69 -19.62 -7.80
N GLY A 89 0.48 -19.96 -8.23
CA GLY A 89 0.05 -21.35 -8.41
C GLY A 89 -0.10 -22.14 -7.09
N ILE A 90 -0.36 -21.44 -5.98
CA ILE A 90 -0.55 -22.04 -4.65
C ILE A 90 -1.94 -21.69 -4.10
N GLU A 91 -2.42 -22.42 -3.11
CA GLU A 91 -3.70 -22.12 -2.48
C GLU A 91 -3.60 -20.90 -1.54
N PRO A 92 -4.66 -20.06 -1.43
CA PRO A 92 -4.66 -18.85 -0.61
C PRO A 92 -4.25 -19.10 0.86
N GLN A 93 -4.72 -20.20 1.46
CA GLN A 93 -4.40 -20.55 2.85
C GLN A 93 -2.93 -20.93 3.04
N GLN A 94 -2.31 -21.57 2.04
CA GLN A 94 -0.89 -21.88 2.06
C GLN A 94 -0.06 -20.60 1.90
N LEU A 95 -0.48 -19.69 1.02
CA LEU A 95 0.16 -18.38 0.85
C LEU A 95 0.10 -17.56 2.14
N LEU A 96 -1.06 -17.49 2.80
CA LEU A 96 -1.19 -16.81 4.09
C LEU A 96 -0.22 -17.37 5.13
N SER A 97 -0.17 -18.71 5.26
CA SER A 97 0.75 -19.38 6.18
C SER A 97 2.21 -19.06 5.88
N TYR A 98 2.58 -19.00 4.59
CA TYR A 98 3.93 -18.62 4.15
C TYR A 98 4.26 -17.16 4.51
N LEU A 99 3.33 -16.24 4.27
CA LEU A 99 3.51 -14.82 4.59
C LEU A 99 3.65 -14.59 6.10
N GLN A 100 2.90 -15.32 6.91
CA GLN A 100 3.02 -15.28 8.37
C GLN A 100 4.38 -15.79 8.85
N GLN A 101 4.82 -16.96 8.35
CA GLN A 101 6.11 -17.55 8.74
C GLN A 101 7.31 -16.66 8.38
N ASN A 102 7.22 -15.92 7.28
CA ASN A 102 8.27 -15.01 6.82
C ASN A 102 8.10 -13.58 7.33
N ASN A 103 7.14 -13.33 8.22
CA ASN A 103 6.83 -11.98 8.73
C ASN A 103 6.55 -10.96 7.61
N GLN A 104 5.97 -11.42 6.50
CA GLN A 104 5.62 -10.62 5.32
C GLN A 104 4.15 -10.20 5.31
N LEU A 105 3.33 -10.72 6.22
CA LEU A 105 1.93 -10.35 6.31
C LEU A 105 1.72 -8.82 6.50
N PRO A 106 2.51 -8.10 7.32
CA PRO A 106 2.38 -6.64 7.43
C PRO A 106 2.63 -5.89 6.12
N ALA A 107 3.57 -6.36 5.29
CA ALA A 107 3.82 -5.78 3.97
C ALA A 107 2.63 -6.01 3.03
N MET A 108 2.00 -7.19 3.09
CA MET A 108 0.78 -7.47 2.34
C MET A 108 -0.37 -6.54 2.76
N PHE A 109 -0.55 -6.28 4.06
CA PHE A 109 -1.53 -5.30 4.54
C PHE A 109 -1.27 -3.90 3.97
N ALA A 110 -0.01 -3.45 3.98
CA ALA A 110 0.35 -2.15 3.41
C ALA A 110 0.06 -2.07 1.90
N ASP A 111 0.31 -3.16 1.16
CA ASP A 111 0.00 -3.25 -0.27
C ASP A 111 -1.50 -3.17 -0.55
N VAL A 112 -2.32 -3.88 0.25
CA VAL A 112 -3.79 -3.81 0.15
C VAL A 112 -4.28 -2.39 0.45
N ARG A 113 -3.80 -1.78 1.54
CA ARG A 113 -4.15 -0.41 1.91
C ARG A 113 -3.84 0.59 0.79
N ARG A 114 -2.67 0.46 0.17
CA ARG A 114 -2.27 1.30 -0.96
C ARG A 114 -3.19 1.10 -2.16
N GLY A 115 -3.56 -0.14 -2.48
CA GLY A 115 -4.52 -0.45 -3.54
C GLY A 115 -5.88 0.21 -3.30
N LEU A 116 -6.41 0.10 -2.07
CA LEU A 116 -7.68 0.72 -1.67
C LEU A 116 -7.62 2.26 -1.72
N THR A 117 -6.48 2.84 -1.34
CA THR A 117 -6.25 4.30 -1.40
C THR A 117 -6.25 4.79 -2.84
N ILE A 118 -5.59 4.07 -3.75
CA ILE A 118 -5.60 4.39 -5.18
C ILE A 118 -7.02 4.31 -5.73
N ALA A 119 -7.76 3.24 -5.40
CA ALA A 119 -9.13 3.09 -5.85
C ALA A 119 -10.01 4.23 -5.34
N ALA A 120 -9.90 4.62 -4.06
CA ALA A 120 -10.63 5.77 -3.52
C ALA A 120 -10.26 7.09 -4.21
N ALA A 121 -8.98 7.29 -4.56
CA ALA A 121 -8.55 8.46 -5.31
C ALA A 121 -9.13 8.50 -6.74
N VAL A 122 -9.27 7.33 -7.39
CA VAL A 122 -9.91 7.20 -8.70
C VAL A 122 -11.41 7.45 -8.60
N ASP A 123 -12.07 6.93 -7.57
CA ASP A 123 -13.50 7.13 -7.33
C ASP A 123 -13.84 8.63 -7.12
N ALA A 124 -12.92 9.39 -6.51
CA ALA A 124 -13.06 10.84 -6.33
C ALA A 124 -12.69 11.67 -7.57
N ALA A 125 -12.07 11.06 -8.59
CA ALA A 125 -11.58 11.79 -9.75
C ALA A 125 -12.68 11.96 -10.82
N THR A 126 -12.83 13.17 -11.35
CA THR A 126 -13.65 13.39 -12.54
C THR A 126 -12.87 12.97 -13.79
N VAL A 127 -13.37 11.97 -14.52
CA VAL A 127 -12.77 11.50 -15.76
C VAL A 127 -13.52 12.07 -16.96
N THR A 128 -12.79 12.66 -17.91
CA THR A 128 -13.35 13.19 -19.15
C THR A 128 -12.72 12.53 -20.38
N ASP A 129 -13.49 12.37 -21.45
CA ASP A 129 -12.96 11.95 -22.75
C ASP A 129 -12.17 13.07 -23.46
N SER A 130 -11.66 12.77 -24.66
CA SER A 130 -10.90 13.74 -25.49
C SER A 130 -11.74 14.94 -25.95
N ASP A 131 -13.07 14.80 -25.96
CA ASP A 131 -14.03 15.83 -26.36
C ASP A 131 -14.58 16.63 -25.15
N GLY A 132 -14.17 16.26 -23.92
CA GLY A 132 -14.54 16.91 -22.66
C GLY A 132 -15.81 16.35 -22.00
N ASN A 133 -16.36 15.23 -22.47
CA ASN A 133 -17.54 14.61 -21.88
C ASN A 133 -17.14 13.81 -20.63
N VAL A 134 -17.87 13.99 -19.53
CA VAL A 134 -17.64 13.24 -18.29
C VAL A 134 -18.03 11.78 -18.49
N ILE A 135 -17.11 10.87 -18.15
CA ILE A 135 -17.31 9.42 -18.18
C ILE A 135 -17.62 8.95 -16.76
N ASP A 136 -18.68 8.17 -16.60
CA ASP A 136 -18.94 7.43 -15.37
C ASP A 136 -18.00 6.24 -15.27
N THR A 137 -17.11 6.28 -14.29
CA THR A 137 -16.11 5.23 -14.03
C THR A 137 -16.59 4.17 -13.03
N ALA A 138 -17.74 4.38 -12.38
CA ALA A 138 -18.26 3.46 -11.37
C ALA A 138 -18.56 2.06 -11.94
N GLU A 139 -18.97 1.98 -13.21
CA GLU A 139 -19.20 0.69 -13.89
C GLU A 139 -17.90 -0.10 -14.14
N PHE A 140 -16.74 0.56 -14.18
CA PHE A 140 -15.45 -0.07 -14.48
C PHE A 140 -14.70 -0.52 -13.23
N PHE A 141 -14.81 0.24 -12.14
CA PHE A 141 -14.07 -0.02 -10.89
C PHE A 141 -14.96 -0.59 -9.78
N GLY A 142 -16.28 -0.57 -9.95
CA GLY A 142 -17.25 -0.95 -8.92
C GLY A 142 -17.43 0.15 -7.88
N LYS A 143 -18.65 0.28 -7.32
CA LYS A 143 -18.94 1.24 -6.26
C LYS A 143 -18.58 0.62 -4.92
N ARG A 144 -17.55 1.12 -4.24
CA ARG A 144 -17.35 0.85 -2.81
C ARG A 144 -18.08 1.90 -2.01
N GLU A 145 -18.91 1.48 -1.08
CA GLU A 145 -19.56 2.40 -0.14
C GLU A 145 -18.48 3.01 0.73
N THR A 146 -18.23 4.30 0.55
CA THR A 146 -17.41 5.09 1.47
C THR A 146 -18.19 5.32 2.76
N PRO A 147 -17.53 5.49 3.92
CA PRO A 147 -18.22 5.85 5.16
C PRO A 147 -19.07 7.13 5.02
N ASP A 148 -18.68 8.05 4.14
CA ASP A 148 -19.40 9.28 3.80
C ASP A 148 -20.73 9.05 3.03
N ALA A 149 -20.91 7.86 2.43
CA ALA A 149 -22.15 7.51 1.72
C ALA A 149 -23.30 7.08 2.66
N LEU A 150 -23.02 6.92 3.96
CA LEU A 150 -24.01 6.52 4.97
C LEU A 150 -24.89 7.69 5.45
N GLU A 151 -24.53 8.94 5.12
CA GLU A 151 -25.30 10.12 5.57
C GLU A 151 -26.42 10.53 4.59
N ASP A 152 -26.38 10.09 3.33
CA ASP A 152 -27.38 10.43 2.30
C ASP A 152 -28.54 9.41 2.20
N GLU A 153 -28.46 8.24 2.87
CA GLU A 153 -29.51 7.20 2.84
C GLU A 153 -30.46 7.20 4.06
N ILE A 154 -30.39 8.18 4.96
CA ILE A 154 -31.27 8.26 6.15
C ILE A 154 -32.48 9.20 5.99
N ALA A 155 -32.84 9.57 4.75
CA ALA A 155 -33.95 10.50 4.49
C ALA A 155 -35.08 9.93 3.62
N ASP A 156 -35.48 8.66 3.79
CA ASP A 156 -36.87 8.23 3.52
C ASP A 156 -37.14 6.84 4.13
N GLY A 157 -37.83 6.76 5.28
CA GLY A 157 -38.30 5.47 5.83
C GLY A 157 -38.36 5.33 7.35
N ASP A 158 -39.13 6.20 8.00
CA ASP A 158 -39.90 5.95 9.25
C ASP A 158 -40.64 4.58 9.15
N GLU A 159 -40.81 3.67 10.12
CA GLU A 159 -40.81 3.66 11.58
C GLU A 159 -40.84 2.15 12.00
N GLY A 160 -40.21 1.71 13.11
CA GLY A 160 -40.57 0.43 13.74
C GLY A 160 -39.50 -0.42 14.44
N GLU A 161 -39.24 -0.08 15.70
CA GLU A 161 -39.03 -1.00 16.83
C GLU A 161 -37.61 -1.56 17.15
N GLU A 162 -36.94 -0.76 17.99
CA GLU A 162 -36.20 -1.11 19.21
C GLU A 162 -35.61 -2.52 19.41
N ALA A 163 -34.28 -2.55 19.55
CA ALA A 163 -33.64 -3.30 20.63
C ALA A 163 -32.50 -2.46 21.22
N GLU A 164 -32.76 -1.99 22.43
CA GLU A 164 -31.95 -1.12 23.27
C GLU A 164 -30.56 -1.72 23.59
N ALA A 165 -29.61 -0.81 23.73
CA ALA A 165 -28.20 -1.00 24.00
C ALA A 165 -27.91 -1.62 25.38
N THR A 166 -26.76 -2.28 25.50
CA THR A 166 -25.92 -2.13 26.70
C THR A 166 -24.47 -1.94 26.31
N ALA A 167 -23.94 -0.80 26.72
CA ALA A 167 -22.61 -0.29 26.44
C ALA A 167 -21.53 -0.83 27.40
N ALA A 168 -20.35 -1.10 26.82
CA ALA A 168 -19.00 -0.78 27.32
C ALA A 168 -18.55 -1.38 28.69
N PRO A 169 -17.34 -1.03 29.19
CA PRO A 169 -16.01 -1.40 28.71
C PRO A 169 -15.23 -2.17 29.81
N ALA A 170 -14.05 -2.73 29.52
CA ALA A 170 -13.13 -3.14 30.59
C ALA A 170 -11.70 -2.73 30.24
N ALA A 171 -11.29 -1.58 30.80
CA ALA A 171 -9.90 -1.18 30.93
C ALA A 171 -9.44 -1.39 32.38
N ALA A 172 -8.22 -1.92 32.50
CA ALA A 172 -7.20 -1.71 33.54
C ALA A 172 -7.48 -2.07 35.02
N ALA A 173 -6.62 -2.96 35.56
CA ALA A 173 -5.75 -2.77 36.74
C ALA A 173 -5.32 -4.16 37.27
N ALA A 174 -4.04 -4.54 37.13
CA ALA A 174 -2.94 -4.30 38.07
C ALA A 174 -2.72 -5.47 39.06
N SER A 175 -1.55 -6.10 38.87
CA SER A 175 -0.61 -6.57 39.89
C SER A 175 -1.12 -7.35 41.12
N GLN A 176 -0.70 -8.60 41.23
CA GLN A 176 0.01 -9.06 42.43
C GLN A 176 0.96 -10.22 42.14
N GLU A 177 2.18 -9.99 42.61
CA GLU A 177 3.38 -10.80 42.67
C GLU A 177 3.29 -11.76 43.87
N SER A 178 3.65 -13.03 43.71
CA SER A 178 4.27 -13.83 44.78
C SER A 178 4.94 -15.09 44.22
N SER A 179 6.26 -15.03 44.13
CA SER A 179 7.24 -15.95 44.77
C SER A 179 6.84 -17.41 45.03
N ASP A 180 7.59 -18.36 44.45
CA ASP A 180 8.29 -19.48 45.13
C ASP A 180 9.02 -20.30 44.01
N GLU A 181 10.33 -20.14 43.80
CA GLU A 181 11.42 -20.88 44.44
C GLU A 181 11.25 -22.42 44.37
N THR A 182 12.13 -23.11 43.61
CA THR A 182 12.94 -24.26 44.08
C THR A 182 13.36 -25.20 42.94
N LYS A 183 14.68 -25.18 42.68
CA LYS A 183 15.57 -26.26 42.23
C LYS A 183 15.78 -26.55 40.74
#